data_AF-A0A5J4PZ49-F1
#
_entry.id   AF-A0A5J4PZ49-F1
#
_cell.length_a   1.000
_cell.length_b   1.000
_cell.length_c   1.000
_cell.angle_alpha   90.00
_cell.angle_beta   90.00
_cell.angle_gamma   90.00
#
_symmetry.space_group_name_H-M   'P 1'
#
loop_
_entity.id
_entity.type
_entity.pdbx_description
1 polymer ?
#
loop_
_entity_poly.entity_id
_entity_poly.type
_entity_poly.pdbx_seq_one_letter_code
_entity_poly.pdbx_strand_id
1 'polypeptide(L)'
;MDIALQHINDDILERMQRHVTKQETYHLIKQFREEVPDIHLRTTFMVGYPGETEDDFEELKEFVLTIGNFYPIEIINADDFDLFAKII
;
A
#
# COMPACT_ATOMS: atom_id res chain seq x y z
N MET A 1 0.80 14.07 3.32
CA MET A 1 1.67 13.27 4.21
C MET A 1 2.17 12.07 3.46
N ASP A 2 3.43 11.70 3.63
CA ASP A 2 4.05 10.54 2.98
C ASP A 2 4.12 9.36 3.95
N ILE A 3 3.61 8.19 3.55
CA ILE A 3 3.63 6.96 4.34
C ILE A 3 4.11 5.81 3.45
N ALA A 4 5.17 5.13 3.86
CA ALA A 4 5.70 3.98 3.14
C ALA A 4 5.01 2.66 3.58
N LEU A 5 3.80 2.41 3.08
CA LEU A 5 3.01 1.22 3.41
C LEU A 5 3.57 -0.08 2.80
N GLN A 6 4.20 -0.03 1.61
CA GLN A 6 4.76 -1.18 0.88
C GLN A 6 3.75 -2.22 0.40
N HIS A 7 3.00 -2.90 1.27
CA HIS A 7 1.92 -3.82 0.87
C HIS A 7 0.77 -3.73 1.88
N ILE A 8 -0.37 -4.38 1.59
CA ILE A 8 -1.51 -4.45 2.51
C ILE A 8 -1.80 -5.86 3.05
N ASN A 9 -1.05 -6.86 2.58
CA ASN A 9 -1.31 -8.26 2.87
C ASN A 9 -0.37 -8.69 4.00
N ASP A 10 -0.93 -9.29 5.04
CA ASP A 10 -0.19 -9.59 6.28
C ASP A 10 0.96 -10.58 6.03
N ASP A 11 0.76 -11.60 5.19
CA ASP A 11 1.78 -12.60 4.88
C ASP A 11 2.95 -11.98 4.09
N ILE A 12 2.64 -11.09 3.15
CA ILE A 12 3.66 -10.35 2.39
C ILE A 12 4.40 -9.36 3.30
N LEU A 13 3.67 -8.63 4.15
CA LEU A 13 4.26 -7.70 5.12
C LEU A 13 5.19 -8.42 6.09
N GLU A 14 4.79 -9.59 6.61
CA GLU A 14 5.62 -10.41 7.48
C GLU A 14 6.92 -10.85 6.76
N ARG A 15 6.81 -11.31 5.51
CA ARG A 15 7.99 -11.68 4.69
C ARG A 15 8.90 -10.49 4.39
N MET A 16 8.35 -9.28 4.28
CA MET A 16 9.09 -8.03 4.16
C MET A 16 9.70 -7.55 5.51
N GLN A 17 9.56 -8.33 6.58
CA GLN A 17 9.96 -7.98 7.95
C GLN A 17 9.30 -6.68 8.44
N ARG A 18 8.05 -6.44 8.02
CA ARG A 18 7.23 -5.34 8.49
C ARG A 18 6.41 -5.82 9.68
N HIS A 19 6.55 -5.14 10.80
CA HIS A 19 5.74 -5.37 12.01
C HIS A 19 4.46 -4.52 11.98
N VAL A 20 3.73 -4.57 10.88
CA VAL A 20 2.43 -3.90 10.72
C VAL A 20 1.47 -4.84 10.02
N THR A 21 0.22 -4.81 10.45
CA THR A 21 -0.87 -5.57 9.83
C THR A 21 -1.75 -4.67 8.96
N LYS A 22 -2.55 -5.30 8.11
CA LYS A 22 -3.65 -4.71 7.36
C LYS A 22 -4.55 -3.91 8.29
N GLN A 23 -5.01 -4.52 9.38
CA GLN A 23 -5.95 -3.87 10.31
C GLN A 23 -5.34 -2.61 10.95
N GLU A 24 -4.07 -2.65 11.33
CA GLU A 24 -3.38 -1.48 11.86
C GLU A 24 -3.25 -0.37 10.82
N THR A 25 -2.95 -0.72 9.57
CA THR A 25 -2.88 0.24 8.45
C THR A 25 -4.24 0.92 8.22
N TYR A 26 -5.33 0.14 8.22
CA TYR A 26 -6.69 0.68 8.09
C TYR A 26 -7.05 1.60 9.26
N HIS A 27 -6.72 1.19 10.49
CA HIS A 27 -6.97 1.99 11.68
C HIS A 27 -6.21 3.32 11.62
N LEU A 28 -4.93 3.28 11.25
CA LEU A 28 -4.07 4.45 11.11
C LEU A 28 -4.62 5.45 10.08
N ILE A 29 -5.01 4.96 8.89
CA ILE A 29 -5.59 5.83 7.85
C ILE A 29 -6.91 6.44 8.31
N LYS A 30 -7.74 5.66 8.99
CA LYS A 30 -9.01 6.14 9.54
C LYS A 30 -8.77 7.25 10.57
N GLN A 31 -7.85 7.05 11.51
CA GLN A 31 -7.50 8.05 12.52
C GLN A 31 -7.04 9.36 11.87
N PHE A 32 -6.15 9.28 10.87
CA PHE A 32 -5.68 10.46 10.16
C PHE A 32 -6.80 11.24 9.47
N ARG A 33 -7.79 10.54 8.93
CA ARG A 33 -8.96 11.18 8.29
C ARG A 33 -9.95 11.75 9.30
N GLU A 34 -10.08 11.13 10.47
CA GLU A 34 -10.90 11.67 11.56
C GLU A 34 -10.30 12.95 12.12
N GLU A 35 -8.97 13.02 12.25
CA GLU A 35 -8.27 14.22 12.71
C GLU A 35 -8.16 15.30 11.63
N VAL A 36 -7.90 14.90 10.37
CA VAL A 36 -7.74 15.81 9.23
C VAL A 36 -8.51 15.27 8.01
N PRO A 37 -9.78 15.67 7.83
CA PRO A 37 -10.65 15.15 6.76
C PRO A 37 -10.10 15.30 5.34
N ASP A 38 -9.37 16.39 5.06
CA ASP A 38 -8.79 16.70 3.75
C ASP A 38 -7.32 16.25 3.60
N ILE A 39 -6.87 15.29 4.43
CA ILE A 39 -5.49 14.82 4.36
C ILE A 39 -5.21 14.11 3.04
N HIS A 40 -4.20 14.61 2.32
CA HIS A 40 -3.65 13.93 1.15
C HIS A 40 -2.57 12.97 1.62
N LEU A 41 -2.77 11.68 1.36
CA LEU A 41 -1.82 10.64 1.69
C LEU A 41 -1.07 10.23 0.42
N ARG A 42 0.26 10.31 0.45
CA ARG A 42 1.14 9.78 -0.59
C ARG A 42 1.72 8.47 -0.08
N THR A 43 1.77 7.46 -0.93
CA THR A 43 2.29 6.15 -0.56
C THR A 43 2.94 5.46 -1.73
N THR A 44 3.84 4.53 -1.40
CA THR A 44 4.50 3.64 -2.35
C THR A 44 4.13 2.20 -2.00
N PHE A 45 3.66 1.45 -2.99
CA PHE A 45 3.41 0.01 -2.90
C PHE A 45 4.44 -0.75 -3.71
N MET A 46 4.82 -1.92 -3.20
CA MET A 46 5.67 -2.89 -3.86
C MET A 46 4.80 -4.07 -4.30
N VAL A 47 4.94 -4.50 -5.54
CA VAL A 47 4.22 -5.63 -6.14
C VAL A 47 5.22 -6.60 -6.76
N GLY A 48 4.82 -7.84 -7.02
CA GLY A 48 5.72 -8.88 -7.54
C GLY A 48 6.75 -9.36 -6.52
N TYR A 49 6.47 -9.23 -5.22
CA TYR A 49 7.36 -9.78 -4.20
C TYR A 49 7.41 -11.32 -4.30
N PRO A 50 8.56 -11.98 -4.07
CA PRO A 50 8.64 -13.44 -4.14
C PRO A 50 7.58 -14.14 -3.27
N GLY A 51 6.67 -14.84 -3.96
CA GLY A 51 5.55 -15.56 -3.33
C GLY A 51 4.30 -14.71 -3.06
N GLU A 52 4.18 -13.54 -3.68
CA GLU A 52 2.93 -12.81 -3.92
C GLU A 52 2.06 -13.60 -4.90
N THR A 53 0.77 -13.74 -4.56
CA THR A 53 -0.24 -14.39 -5.39
C THR A 53 -1.10 -13.35 -6.10
N GLU A 54 -1.85 -13.79 -7.12
CA GLU A 54 -2.78 -12.91 -7.84
C GLU A 54 -3.88 -12.36 -6.90
N ASP A 55 -4.30 -13.14 -5.91
CA ASP A 55 -5.28 -12.72 -4.90
C ASP A 55 -4.71 -11.61 -4.00
N ASP A 56 -3.42 -11.67 -3.63
CA ASP A 56 -2.75 -10.63 -2.83
C ASP A 56 -2.66 -9.30 -3.59
N PHE A 57 -2.42 -9.39 -4.90
CA PHE A 57 -2.39 -8.22 -5.77
C PHE A 57 -3.78 -7.60 -5.95
N GLU A 58 -4.82 -8.41 -6.16
CA GLU A 58 -6.19 -7.90 -6.28
C GLU A 58 -6.67 -7.28 -4.95
N GLU A 59 -6.27 -7.84 -3.81
CA GLU A 59 -6.51 -7.24 -2.48
C GLU A 59 -5.86 -5.86 -2.34
N LEU A 60 -4.60 -5.71 -2.77
CA LEU A 60 -3.91 -4.42 -2.79
C LEU A 60 -4.62 -3.38 -3.66
N LYS A 61 -5.06 -3.80 -4.84
CA LYS A 61 -5.78 -2.95 -5.77
C LYS A 61 -7.14 -2.53 -5.23
N GLU A 62 -7.90 -3.45 -4.62
CA GLU A 62 -9.16 -3.13 -3.95
C GLU A 62 -8.92 -2.11 -2.82
N PHE A 63 -7.88 -2.30 -2.01
CA PHE A 63 -7.52 -1.35 -0.96
C PHE A 63 -7.27 0.06 -1.51
N VAL A 64 -6.49 0.17 -2.58
CA VAL A 64 -6.21 1.46 -3.24
C VAL A 64 -7.50 2.12 -3.75
N LEU A 65 -8.41 1.37 -4.37
CA LEU A 65 -9.64 1.92 -4.93
C LEU A 65 -10.69 2.28 -3.86
N THR A 66 -10.84 1.46 -2.82
CA THR A 66 -11.86 1.65 -1.78
C THR A 66 -11.43 2.69 -0.76
N ILE A 67 -10.18 2.64 -0.33
CA ILE A 67 -9.68 3.55 0.71
C ILE A 67 -9.03 4.77 0.10
N GLY A 68 -8.36 4.65 -1.04
CA GLY A 68 -7.36 5.61 -1.49
C GLY A 68 -7.89 6.84 -2.21
N ASN A 69 -8.21 7.88 -1.43
CA ASN A 69 -7.84 9.24 -1.84
C ASN A 69 -6.31 9.45 -1.69
N PHE A 70 -5.52 8.46 -2.12
CA PHE A 70 -4.07 8.53 -2.10
C PHE A 70 -3.62 9.29 -3.35
N TYR A 71 -2.84 10.35 -3.17
CA TYR A 71 -2.33 11.14 -4.28
C TYR A 71 -0.96 11.72 -3.93
N PRO A 72 0.10 11.40 -4.71
CA PRO A 72 0.21 10.34 -5.73
C PRO A 72 0.37 8.92 -5.13
N ILE A 73 0.15 7.90 -5.96
CA ILE A 73 0.49 6.50 -5.66
C ILE A 73 1.68 6.08 -6.52
N GLU A 74 2.70 5.51 -5.90
CA GLU A 74 3.83 4.91 -6.60
C GLU A 74 3.76 3.39 -6.48
N ILE A 75 3.94 2.67 -7.58
CA ILE A 75 4.01 1.21 -7.60
C ILE A 75 5.43 0.83 -8.01
N ILE A 76 6.04 -0.10 -7.30
CA ILE A 76 7.39 -0.61 -7.58
C ILE A 76 7.27 -2.13 -7.75
N ASN A 77 7.81 -2.67 -8.84
CA ASN A 77 7.88 -4.12 -9.00
C ASN A 77 9.14 -4.65 -8.29
N ALA A 78 9.04 -5.71 -7.49
CA ALA A 78 10.16 -6.29 -6.77
C ALA A 78 11.07 -7.17 -7.65
N ASP A 79 10.54 -7.73 -8.74
CA ASP A 79 11.31 -8.47 -9.73
C ASP A 79 12.07 -7.54 -10.69
N ASP A 80 11.67 -6.27 -10.76
CA ASP A 80 12.27 -5.31 -11.68
C ASP A 80 13.07 -4.23 -10.95
N PHE A 81 14.37 -4.13 -11.30
CA PHE A 81 15.19 -2.96 -10.98
C PHE A 81 14.73 -1.72 -11.78
N ASP A 82 13.74 -1.85 -12.67
CA ASP A 82 13.05 -0.74 -13.32
C ASP A 82 11.73 -0.36 -12.62
N LEU A 83 11.68 0.92 -12.26
CA LEU A 83 10.57 1.64 -11.64
C LEU A 83 9.32 1.60 -12.54
N PHE A 84 8.46 0.59 -12.38
CA PHE A 84 7.21 0.53 -13.12
C PHE A 84 6.18 1.56 -12.63
N ALA A 85 6.12 2.65 -13.40
CA ALA A 85 4.93 3.45 -13.65
C ALA A 85 4.33 4.21 -12.45
N LYS A 86 4.51 5.54 -12.51
CA LYS A 86 3.47 6.47 -12.05
C LYS A 86 2.17 6.13 -12.76
N ILE A 87 1.16 5.69 -12.03
CA ILE A 87 -0.19 5.54 -12.55
C ILE A 87 -1.11 6.54 -11.80
N ILE A 88 -1.56 7.52 -12.60
CA ILE A 88 -2.72 8.43 -12.50
C ILE A 88 -2.84 9.30 -11.24
#